data_AF-A0A1E7GV33-F1
#
_entry.id   AF-A0A1E7GV33-F1
#
_cell.length_a   1.000
_cell.length_b   1.000
_cell.length_c   1.000
_cell.angle_alpha   90.00
_cell.angle_beta   90.00
_cell.angle_gamma   90.00
#
_symmetry.space_group_name_H-M   'P 1'
#
loop_
_entity.id
_entity.type
_entity.pdbx_description
1 polymer ?
#
loop_
_entity_poly.entity_id
_entity_poly.type
_entity_poly.pdbx_seq_one_letter_code
_entity_poly.pdbx_strand_id
1 'polypeptide(L)'
;MELLFGNAGVTEIDFERGFFHMIMLNALLGGIIIGQITEGEMKHGLKHSAILIIACYIACTTLILPSPAAGELRIELVSGGGQEGFGGIPLMEQIIFNVTDLEGNPAPDVYVKVSISPDGCVNPGIVKTGADGLVAVTVAPGEAEGAYVVEAVVEGSVARASVRAVAGD
;
A
#
# COMPACT_ATOMS: atom_id res chain seq x y z
N MET A 1 -5.90 29.17 28.53
CA MET A 1 -5.07 29.23 27.31
C MET A 1 -5.09 27.82 26.73
N GLU A 2 -6.20 27.51 26.08
CA GLU A 2 -6.49 26.20 25.51
C GLU A 2 -5.53 25.93 24.35
N LEU A 3 -4.95 24.74 24.37
CA LEU A 3 -4.03 24.24 23.36
C LEU A 3 -4.81 23.98 22.07
N LEU A 4 -4.81 24.99 21.21
CA LEU A 4 -5.44 25.05 19.90
C LEU A 4 -4.52 24.41 18.85
N PHE A 5 -4.09 23.16 19.08
CA PHE A 5 -3.46 22.34 18.04
C PHE A 5 -4.10 20.97 18.06
N GLY A 6 -5.09 20.85 17.18
CA GLY A 6 -5.96 19.71 17.04
C GLY A 6 -5.21 18.42 16.71
N ASN A 7 -5.69 17.38 17.36
CA ASN A 7 -5.54 15.96 17.07
C ASN A 7 -6.08 15.55 15.67
N ALA A 8 -6.09 16.47 14.70
CA ALA A 8 -6.70 16.31 13.38
C ALA A 8 -5.71 16.47 12.21
N GLY A 9 -4.43 16.74 12.49
CA GLY A 9 -3.41 16.98 11.45
C GLY A 9 -2.38 15.87 11.25
N VAL A 10 -2.33 14.86 12.14
CA VAL A 10 -1.30 13.80 12.10
C VAL A 10 -1.75 12.59 11.26
N THR A 11 -3.05 12.44 11.02
CA THR A 11 -3.64 11.31 10.30
C THR A 11 -3.61 11.45 8.77
N GLU A 12 -3.22 12.62 8.25
CA GLU A 12 -3.16 12.92 6.81
C GLU A 12 -1.77 13.40 6.39
N ILE A 13 -0.74 13.06 7.19
CA ILE A 13 0.64 13.27 6.77
C ILE A 13 0.98 12.18 5.78
N ASP A 14 0.93 12.54 4.50
CA ASP A 14 1.45 11.75 3.38
C ASP A 14 2.97 11.63 3.56
N PHE A 15 3.38 10.64 4.36
CA PHE A 15 4.78 10.40 4.75
C PHE A 15 5.69 10.22 3.52
N GLU A 16 5.13 9.69 2.44
CA GLU A 16 5.80 9.52 1.14
C GLU A 16 6.13 10.89 0.53
N ARG A 17 5.15 11.81 0.50
CA ARG A 17 5.37 13.20 0.10
C ARG A 17 6.37 13.90 1.02
N GLY A 18 6.29 13.69 2.34
CA GLY A 18 7.23 14.28 3.30
C GLY A 18 8.66 13.82 3.07
N PHE A 19 8.87 12.53 2.83
CA PHE A 19 10.18 11.93 2.56
C PHE A 19 10.76 12.42 1.23
N PHE A 20 9.93 12.52 0.19
CA PHE A 20 10.34 13.06 -1.11
C PHE A 20 10.84 14.51 -1.02
N HIS A 21 10.12 15.39 -0.31
CA HIS A 21 10.51 16.79 -0.16
C HIS A 21 11.83 16.94 0.63
N MET A 22 12.01 16.13 1.69
CA MET A 22 13.26 16.13 2.46
C MET A 22 14.46 15.67 1.62
N ILE A 23 14.30 14.63 0.80
CA ILE A 23 15.36 14.14 -0.09
C ILE A 23 15.73 15.18 -1.14
N MET A 24 14.74 15.83 -1.77
CA MET A 24 14.99 16.88 -2.76
C MET A 24 15.71 18.09 -2.16
N LEU A 25 15.35 18.48 -0.94
CA LEU A 25 16.00 19.60 -0.24
C LEU A 25 17.45 19.25 0.15
N ASN A 26 17.70 18.02 0.60
CA ASN A 26 19.05 17.53 0.88
C ASN A 26 19.91 17.44 -0.39
N ALA A 27 19.34 17.02 -1.52
CA ALA A 27 20.03 16.97 -2.81
C ALA A 27 20.41 18.37 -3.33
N LEU A 28 19.52 19.35 -3.17
CA LEU A 28 19.78 20.75 -3.51
C LEU A 28 20.94 21.32 -2.67
N LEU A 29 20.86 21.22 -1.35
CA LEU A 29 21.89 21.76 -0.46
C LEU A 29 23.24 21.03 -0.63
N GLY A 30 23.20 19.71 -0.78
CA GLY A 30 24.38 18.90 -1.07
C GLY A 30 25.08 19.30 -2.37
N GLY A 31 24.32 19.55 -3.44
CA GLY A 31 24.90 19.97 -4.71
C GLY A 31 25.57 21.34 -4.67
N ILE A 32 25.01 22.30 -3.92
CA ILE A 32 25.60 23.63 -3.76
C ILE A 32 26.92 23.52 -2.98
N ILE A 33 26.94 22.75 -1.90
CA ILE A 33 28.13 22.54 -1.06
C ILE A 33 29.22 21.81 -1.85
N ILE A 34 28.89 20.74 -2.56
CA ILE A 34 29.84 19.95 -3.34
C ILE A 34 30.47 20.82 -4.43
N GLY A 35 29.69 21.56 -5.22
CA GLY A 35 30.27 22.38 -6.28
C GLY A 35 31.03 23.61 -5.76
N GLN A 36 30.76 24.07 -4.54
CA GLN A 36 31.61 25.07 -3.86
C GLN A 36 32.96 24.49 -3.43
N ILE A 37 33.00 23.26 -2.92
CA ILE A 37 34.22 22.59 -2.48
C ILE A 37 35.08 22.17 -3.68
N THR A 38 34.49 21.73 -4.78
CA THR A 38 35.23 21.21 -5.95
C THR A 38 35.67 22.28 -6.93
N GLU A 39 34.83 23.27 -7.21
CA GLU A 39 35.05 24.23 -8.32
C GLU A 39 35.13 25.70 -7.86
N GLY A 40 34.97 25.99 -6.56
CA GLY A 40 35.26 27.29 -5.95
C GLY A 40 34.25 28.41 -6.20
N GLU A 41 33.35 28.30 -7.19
CA GLU A 41 32.34 29.32 -7.50
C GLU A 41 30.88 28.81 -7.42
N MET A 42 29.96 29.65 -6.93
CA MET A 42 28.57 29.23 -6.65
C MET A 42 27.81 28.86 -7.93
N LYS A 43 28.21 29.42 -9.08
CA LYS A 43 27.63 29.12 -10.39
C LYS A 43 27.82 27.65 -10.79
N HIS A 44 28.92 27.05 -10.35
CA HIS A 44 29.25 25.64 -10.61
C HIS A 44 28.54 24.69 -9.63
N GLY A 45 28.36 25.13 -8.38
CA GLY A 45 27.45 24.50 -7.42
C GLY A 45 26.02 24.38 -7.92
N LEU A 46 25.52 25.37 -8.65
CA LEU A 46 24.18 25.31 -9.23
C LEU A 46 24.05 24.21 -10.30
N LYS A 47 25.08 23.99 -11.13
CA LYS A 47 25.09 22.91 -12.13
C LYS A 47 25.12 21.52 -11.46
N HIS A 48 25.95 21.35 -10.44
CA HIS A 48 26.00 20.11 -9.66
C HIS A 48 24.69 19.83 -8.94
N SER A 49 24.05 20.87 -8.42
CA SER A 49 22.72 20.77 -7.80
C SER A 49 21.66 20.32 -8.81
N ALA A 50 21.67 20.86 -10.03
CA ALA A 50 20.74 20.42 -11.07
C ALA A 50 20.94 18.93 -11.42
N ILE A 51 22.19 18.48 -11.53
CA ILE A 51 22.51 17.07 -11.80
C ILE A 51 22.04 16.17 -10.65
N LEU A 52 22.32 16.54 -9.40
CA LEU A 52 21.91 15.77 -8.23
C LEU A 52 20.40 15.75 -8.03
N ILE A 53 19.70 16.86 -8.31
CA ILE A 53 18.23 16.89 -8.27
C ILE A 53 17.65 15.94 -9.31
N ILE A 54 18.16 15.94 -10.54
CA ILE A 54 17.68 15.03 -11.60
C ILE A 54 17.97 13.57 -11.24
N ALA A 55 19.20 13.27 -10.81
CA ALA A 55 19.59 11.91 -10.43
C ALA A 55 18.79 11.41 -9.22
N CYS A 56 18.59 12.27 -8.22
CA CYS A 56 17.84 11.95 -7.03
C CYS A 56 16.34 11.82 -7.31
N TYR A 57 15.80 12.64 -8.21
CA TYR A 57 14.42 12.51 -8.70
C TYR A 57 14.21 11.15 -9.37
N ILE A 58 15.11 10.75 -10.28
CA ILE A 58 15.06 9.44 -10.94
C ILE A 58 15.22 8.30 -9.92
N ALA A 59 16.15 8.42 -8.97
CA ALA A 59 16.32 7.42 -7.93
C ALA A 59 15.06 7.30 -7.04
N CYS A 60 14.43 8.43 -6.69
CA CYS A 60 13.18 8.43 -5.93
C CYS A 60 12.05 7.76 -6.72
N THR A 61 11.86 8.11 -7.99
CA THR A 61 10.77 7.55 -8.80
C THR A 61 10.96 6.09 -9.17
N THR A 62 12.18 5.57 -9.15
CA THR A 62 12.48 4.18 -9.54
C THR A 62 12.71 3.24 -8.36
N LEU A 63 13.20 3.73 -7.21
CA LEU A 63 13.58 2.90 -6.07
C LEU A 63 12.74 3.14 -4.83
N ILE A 64 12.11 4.31 -4.68
CA ILE A 64 11.45 4.73 -3.44
C ILE A 64 9.93 4.81 -3.62
N LEU A 65 9.47 5.37 -4.73
CA LEU A 65 8.05 5.50 -5.05
C LEU A 65 7.57 4.22 -5.76
N PRO A 66 6.37 3.71 -5.44
CA PRO A 66 5.75 2.66 -6.23
C PRO A 66 5.63 3.11 -7.70
N SER A 67 5.89 2.19 -8.63
CA SER A 67 5.84 2.47 -10.06
C SER A 67 4.48 3.04 -10.45
N PRO A 68 4.39 4.18 -11.16
CA PRO A 68 3.11 4.70 -11.68
C PRO A 68 2.55 3.85 -12.84
N ALA A 69 3.10 2.66 -13.09
CA ALA A 69 2.54 1.69 -14.03
C ALA A 69 1.24 1.04 -13.54
N ALA A 70 0.81 1.31 -12.31
CA ALA A 70 -0.57 1.05 -11.90
C ALA A 70 -1.47 2.20 -12.41
N GLY A 71 -1.98 2.06 -13.63
CA GLY A 71 -3.26 2.70 -13.98
C GLY A 71 -4.32 2.28 -12.96
N GLU A 72 -5.46 2.98 -12.90
CA GLU A 72 -6.53 2.71 -11.92
C GLU A 72 -6.75 1.20 -11.72
N LEU A 73 -6.44 0.74 -10.52
CA LEU A 73 -6.37 -0.69 -10.23
C LEU A 73 -7.77 -1.24 -10.04
N ARG A 74 -7.96 -2.49 -10.45
CA ARG A 74 -9.17 -3.27 -10.27
C ARG A 74 -8.84 -4.51 -9.46
N ILE A 75 -9.65 -4.76 -8.43
CA ILE A 75 -9.54 -5.95 -7.60
C ILE A 75 -10.78 -6.83 -7.77
N GLU A 76 -10.56 -8.13 -7.91
CA GLU A 76 -11.61 -9.13 -8.07
C GLU A 76 -11.37 -10.33 -7.16
N LEU A 77 -12.46 -10.95 -6.73
CA LEU A 77 -12.40 -12.22 -6.02
C LEU A 77 -12.18 -13.36 -7.02
N VAL A 78 -11.16 -14.19 -6.78
CA VAL A 78 -10.84 -15.37 -7.59
C VAL A 78 -11.32 -16.66 -6.92
N SER A 79 -11.05 -16.80 -5.61
CA SER A 79 -11.31 -18.05 -4.88
C SER A 79 -11.62 -17.82 -3.40
N GLY A 80 -12.17 -18.84 -2.73
CA GLY A 80 -12.50 -18.81 -1.31
C GLY A 80 -13.73 -17.97 -0.95
N GLY A 81 -14.58 -17.63 -1.92
CA GLY A 81 -15.89 -17.02 -1.68
C GLY A 81 -16.96 -18.05 -1.37
N GLY A 82 -17.95 -17.67 -0.55
CA GLY A 82 -19.14 -18.46 -0.24
C GLY A 82 -18.91 -19.67 0.66
N GLN A 83 -17.72 -19.80 1.26
CA GLN A 83 -17.39 -20.95 2.09
C GLN A 83 -18.07 -20.92 3.45
N GLU A 84 -18.25 -22.11 4.01
CA GLU A 84 -18.74 -22.32 5.36
C GLU A 84 -17.60 -22.85 6.23
N GLY A 85 -17.50 -22.34 7.46
CA GLY A 85 -16.52 -22.81 8.44
C GLY A 85 -17.02 -22.58 9.85
N PHE A 86 -16.31 -23.14 10.82
CA PHE A 86 -16.64 -22.93 12.22
C PHE A 86 -16.15 -21.57 12.70
N GLY A 87 -16.94 -20.91 13.54
CA GLY A 87 -16.53 -19.65 14.15
C GLY A 87 -15.23 -19.78 14.93
N GLY A 88 -14.35 -18.78 14.83
CA GLY A 88 -13.02 -18.78 15.45
C GLY A 88 -11.97 -19.69 14.80
N ILE A 89 -12.35 -20.48 13.78
CA ILE A 89 -11.45 -21.40 13.06
C ILE A 89 -11.13 -20.81 11.67
N PRO A 90 -9.86 -20.87 11.21
CA PRO A 90 -9.52 -20.48 9.85
C PRO A 90 -10.26 -21.36 8.82
N LEU A 91 -10.78 -20.72 7.78
CA LEU A 91 -11.45 -21.39 6.67
C LEU A 91 -10.50 -22.36 5.96
N MET A 92 -11.06 -23.45 5.43
CA MET A 92 -10.28 -24.50 4.76
C MET A 92 -9.65 -24.00 3.46
N GLU A 93 -10.36 -23.16 2.71
CA GLU A 93 -9.84 -22.54 1.49
C GLU A 93 -9.35 -21.13 1.80
N GLN A 94 -8.17 -20.79 1.30
CA GLN A 94 -7.67 -19.42 1.35
C GLN A 94 -8.51 -18.55 0.42
N ILE A 95 -8.74 -17.29 0.83
CA ILE A 95 -9.41 -16.32 -0.02
C ILE A 95 -8.37 -15.69 -0.94
N ILE A 96 -8.59 -15.79 -2.24
CA ILE A 96 -7.67 -15.31 -3.26
C ILE A 96 -8.31 -14.16 -4.01
N PHE A 97 -7.64 -13.01 -4.03
CA PHE A 97 -7.99 -11.85 -4.83
C PHE A 97 -6.98 -11.67 -5.95
N ASN A 98 -7.43 -11.16 -7.10
CA ASN A 98 -6.59 -10.76 -8.22
C ASN A 98 -6.65 -9.25 -8.38
N VAL A 99 -5.47 -8.63 -8.51
CA VAL A 99 -5.30 -7.19 -8.74
C VAL A 99 -4.75 -6.98 -10.13
N THR A 100 -5.51 -6.26 -10.95
CA THR A 100 -5.21 -5.98 -12.35
C THR A 100 -5.34 -4.48 -12.65
N ASP A 101 -4.72 -4.02 -13.73
CA ASP A 101 -5.00 -2.70 -14.28
C ASP A 101 -6.29 -2.71 -15.14
N LEU A 102 -6.69 -1.56 -15.68
CA LEU A 102 -7.85 -1.45 -16.59
C LEU A 102 -7.66 -2.21 -17.92
N GLU A 103 -6.44 -2.55 -18.29
CA GLU A 103 -6.10 -3.28 -19.51
C GLU A 103 -6.07 -4.80 -19.27
N GLY A 104 -6.24 -5.25 -18.02
CA GLY A 104 -6.25 -6.64 -17.60
C GLY A 104 -4.86 -7.22 -17.32
N ASN A 105 -3.81 -6.41 -17.27
CA ASN A 105 -2.48 -6.87 -16.86
C ASN A 105 -2.41 -7.02 -15.34
N PRO A 106 -1.68 -8.03 -14.82
CA PRO A 106 -1.47 -8.19 -13.39
C PRO A 106 -0.67 -7.02 -12.83
N ALA A 107 -1.07 -6.53 -11.66
CA ALA A 107 -0.39 -5.41 -10.98
C ALA A 107 0.49 -5.93 -9.84
N PRO A 108 1.82 -6.08 -10.05
CA PRO A 108 2.74 -6.55 -9.03
C PRO A 108 3.13 -5.45 -8.04
N ASP A 109 3.61 -5.85 -6.87
CA ASP A 109 4.19 -4.96 -5.86
C ASP A 109 3.21 -3.93 -5.26
N VAL A 110 1.91 -4.19 -5.34
CA VAL A 110 0.85 -3.33 -4.78
C VAL A 110 0.40 -3.83 -3.42
N TYR A 111 0.22 -2.91 -2.46
CA TYR A 111 -0.30 -3.25 -1.14
C TYR A 111 -1.84 -3.33 -1.12
N VAL A 112 -2.35 -4.48 -0.72
CA VAL A 112 -3.78 -4.74 -0.52
C VAL A 112 -4.06 -4.87 0.97
N LYS A 113 -5.00 -4.07 1.47
CA LYS A 113 -5.49 -4.17 2.84
C LYS A 113 -6.72 -5.05 2.87
N VAL A 114 -6.72 -6.06 3.73
CA VAL A 114 -7.85 -7.00 3.87
C VAL A 114 -8.40 -6.95 5.29
N SER A 115 -9.72 -6.96 5.40
CA SER A 115 -10.45 -6.93 6.67
C SER A 115 -11.67 -7.84 6.61
N ILE A 116 -12.15 -8.25 7.78
CA ILE A 116 -13.38 -9.04 7.94
C ILE A 116 -14.34 -8.29 8.85
N SER A 117 -15.63 -8.34 8.52
CA SER A 117 -16.75 -7.83 9.34
C SER A 117 -17.82 -8.91 9.52
N PRO A 118 -18.56 -8.93 10.65
CA PRO A 118 -18.49 -8.00 11.79
C PRO A 118 -17.24 -8.15 12.67
N ASP A 119 -16.70 -9.36 12.80
CA ASP A 119 -15.51 -9.67 13.59
C ASP A 119 -14.74 -10.87 13.02
N GLY A 120 -13.54 -11.13 13.50
CA GLY A 120 -12.69 -12.22 13.01
C GLY A 120 -11.23 -11.83 12.84
N CYS A 121 -10.45 -12.74 12.27
CA CYS A 121 -9.02 -12.57 12.03
C CYS A 121 -8.69 -12.78 10.55
N VAL A 122 -7.83 -11.92 10.01
CA VAL A 122 -7.27 -12.05 8.66
C VAL A 122 -5.75 -12.11 8.76
N ASN A 123 -5.14 -13.12 8.14
CA ASN A 123 -3.69 -13.28 8.13
C ASN A 123 -3.18 -13.60 6.71
N PRO A 124 -2.33 -12.74 6.12
CA PRO A 124 -1.94 -11.40 6.59
C PRO A 124 -3.04 -10.36 6.33
N GLY A 125 -3.18 -9.36 7.21
CA GLY A 125 -4.16 -8.26 7.04
C GLY A 125 -3.73 -7.18 6.04
N ILE A 126 -2.44 -7.13 5.70
CA ILE A 126 -1.90 -6.33 4.59
C ILE A 126 -0.95 -7.25 3.82
N VAL A 127 -1.17 -7.40 2.51
CA VAL A 127 -0.30 -8.21 1.66
C VAL A 127 0.13 -7.42 0.44
N LYS A 128 1.33 -7.74 -0.06
CA LYS A 128 1.84 -7.22 -1.33
C LYS A 128 1.50 -8.20 -2.45
N THR A 129 0.98 -7.71 -3.57
CA THR A 129 0.68 -8.56 -4.75
C THR A 129 1.97 -9.16 -5.32
N GLY A 130 1.88 -10.43 -5.74
CA GLY A 130 2.96 -11.12 -6.44
C GLY A 130 3.14 -10.66 -7.88
N ALA A 131 4.10 -11.26 -8.60
CA ALA A 131 4.33 -11.01 -10.04
C ALA A 131 3.11 -11.37 -10.91
N ASP A 132 2.21 -12.19 -10.38
CA ASP A 132 0.96 -12.65 -10.97
C ASP A 132 -0.24 -11.77 -10.59
N GLY A 133 -0.06 -10.73 -9.78
CA GLY A 133 -1.14 -9.86 -9.31
C GLY A 133 -2.03 -10.51 -8.25
N LEU A 134 -1.70 -11.71 -7.77
CA LEU A 134 -2.53 -12.45 -6.82
C LEU A 134 -2.19 -12.12 -5.37
N VAL A 135 -3.23 -12.22 -4.54
CA VAL A 135 -3.19 -12.02 -3.09
C VAL A 135 -3.96 -13.14 -2.43
N ALA A 136 -3.28 -13.94 -1.62
CA ALA A 136 -3.88 -15.01 -0.82
C ALA A 136 -3.89 -14.63 0.66
N VAL A 137 -5.05 -14.79 1.30
CA VAL A 137 -5.20 -14.56 2.74
C VAL A 137 -5.94 -15.73 3.40
N THR A 138 -5.53 -16.04 4.62
CA THR A 138 -6.27 -16.96 5.49
C THR A 138 -7.20 -16.13 6.38
N VAL A 139 -8.46 -16.52 6.44
CA VAL A 139 -9.49 -15.81 7.21
C VAL A 139 -10.12 -16.76 8.21
N ALA A 140 -10.28 -16.31 9.45
CA ALA A 140 -11.05 -16.97 10.49
C ALA A 140 -12.21 -16.04 10.88
N PRO A 141 -13.47 -16.43 10.61
CA PRO A 141 -14.63 -15.68 11.09
C PRO A 141 -14.66 -15.60 12.62
N GLY A 142 -15.45 -14.67 13.14
CA GLY A 142 -15.79 -14.59 14.56
C GLY A 142 -16.43 -15.86 15.11
N GLU A 143 -16.54 -15.99 16.43
CA GLU A 143 -17.19 -17.15 17.07
C GLU A 143 -18.71 -17.21 16.84
N ALA A 144 -19.33 -16.07 16.56
CA ALA A 144 -20.77 -16.01 16.33
C ALA A 144 -21.14 -16.65 14.99
N GLU A 145 -22.25 -17.38 14.98
CA GLU A 145 -22.81 -17.93 13.76
C GLU A 145 -23.36 -16.81 12.88
N GLY A 146 -23.18 -16.91 11.55
CA GLY A 146 -23.77 -15.94 10.64
C GLY A 146 -22.94 -15.68 9.39
N ALA A 147 -23.36 -14.67 8.64
CA ALA A 147 -22.67 -14.22 7.44
C ALA A 147 -21.57 -13.21 7.80
N TYR A 148 -20.38 -13.45 7.28
CA TYR A 148 -19.22 -12.59 7.40
C TYR A 148 -18.82 -12.09 6.02
N VAL A 149 -18.29 -10.87 5.97
CA VAL A 149 -17.84 -10.23 4.73
C VAL A 149 -16.37 -9.91 4.86
N VAL A 150 -15.57 -10.47 3.95
CA VAL A 150 -14.16 -10.15 3.79
C VAL A 150 -14.04 -9.10 2.72
N GLU A 151 -13.47 -7.95 3.07
CA GLU A 151 -13.27 -6.82 2.19
C GLU A 151 -11.78 -6.62 1.94
N ALA A 152 -11.40 -6.59 0.67
CA ALA A 152 -10.05 -6.27 0.20
C ALA A 152 -10.06 -4.93 -0.51
N VAL A 153 -9.15 -4.04 -0.11
CA VAL A 153 -9.05 -2.66 -0.61
C VAL A 153 -7.67 -2.40 -1.17
N VAL A 154 -7.61 -1.87 -2.39
CA VAL A 154 -6.39 -1.48 -3.08
C VAL A 154 -6.60 -0.14 -3.78
N GLU A 155 -5.84 0.89 -3.39
CA GLU A 155 -5.86 2.23 -4.01
C GLU A 155 -7.26 2.81 -4.34
N GLY A 156 -8.27 2.51 -3.52
CA GLY A 156 -9.67 2.97 -3.70
C GLY A 156 -10.61 1.96 -4.35
N SER A 157 -10.09 0.91 -4.96
CA SER A 157 -10.84 -0.23 -5.49
C SER A 157 -11.11 -1.28 -4.39
N VAL A 158 -12.32 -1.85 -4.42
CA VAL A 158 -12.83 -2.73 -3.34
C VAL A 158 -13.40 -4.02 -3.91
N ALA A 159 -12.95 -5.16 -3.40
CA ALA A 159 -13.54 -6.48 -3.64
C ALA A 159 -14.10 -7.06 -2.34
N ARG A 160 -15.15 -7.86 -2.45
CA ARG A 160 -15.81 -8.49 -1.31
C ARG A 160 -15.98 -9.98 -1.54
N ALA A 161 -15.72 -10.76 -0.49
CA ALA A 161 -16.05 -12.18 -0.42
C ALA A 161 -16.99 -12.41 0.77
N SER A 162 -18.13 -13.04 0.53
CA SER A 162 -19.02 -13.49 1.60
C SER A 162 -18.57 -14.86 2.10
N VAL A 163 -18.51 -15.08 3.41
CA VAL A 163 -18.28 -16.38 4.03
C VAL A 163 -19.30 -16.58 5.15
N ARG A 164 -19.48 -17.81 5.63
CA ARG A 164 -20.46 -18.11 6.68
C ARG A 164 -19.80 -18.89 7.82
N ALA A 165 -20.03 -18.43 9.04
CA ALA A 165 -19.70 -19.16 10.25
C ALA A 165 -20.91 -20.03 10.66
N VAL A 166 -20.65 -21.30 10.95
CA VAL A 166 -21.62 -22.24 11.54
C VAL A 166 -21.22 -22.58 12.98
N ALA A 167 -22.18 -22.92 13.82
CA ALA A 167 -21.91 -23.38 15.17
C ALA A 167 -21.04 -24.65 15.14
N GLY A 168 -20.03 -24.72 16.01
CA GLY A 168 -19.44 -25.99 16.36
C GLY A 168 -20.36 -26.72 17.34
N ASP A 169 -20.85 -27.90 16.96
CA ASP A 169 -21.54 -28.85 17.87
C ASP A 169 -20.63 -29.29 19.04
#